data_AF-A0A423HCG7-F1
#
_entry.id   AF-A0A423HCG7-F1
#
_cell.length_a   1.000
_cell.length_b   1.000
_cell.length_c   1.000
_cell.angle_alpha   90.00
_cell.angle_beta   90.00
_cell.angle_gamma   90.00
#
_symmetry.space_group_name_H-M   'P 1'
#
loop_
_entity.id
_entity.type
_entity.pdbx_description
1 polymer ?
#
loop_
_entity_poly.entity_id
_entity_poly.type
_entity_poly.pdbx_seq_one_letter_code
_entity_poly.pdbx_strand_id
1 'polypeptide(L)' 'IIHRTTEMFVEYFGEGVRPFTMVLVEEVADGGWGRADETLTLAKMGLPAKGQ' A
#
# COMPACT_ATOMS: atom_id res chain seq x y z
N ILE A 1 -3.51 -4.23 -8.00
CA ILE A 1 -3.60 -4.40 -6.54
C ILE A 1 -5.04 -4.33 -6.05
N ILE A 2 -5.80 -3.28 -6.39
CA ILE A 2 -7.22 -3.08 -6.01
C ILE A 2 -8.07 -4.34 -6.16
N HIS A 3 -8.19 -4.89 -7.37
CA HIS A 3 -9.01 -6.07 -7.62
C HIS A 3 -8.61 -7.27 -6.74
N ARG A 4 -7.32 -7.61 -6.69
CA ARG A 4 -6.82 -8.73 -5.88
C ARG A 4 -7.03 -8.52 -4.37
N THR A 5 -6.88 -7.29 -3.87
CA THR A 5 -7.14 -6.96 -2.46
C THR A 5 -8.63 -7.11 -2.13
N THR A 6 -9.52 -6.67 -3.03
CA THR A 6 -10.97 -6.87 -2.87
C THR A 6 -11.34 -8.36 -2.94
N GLU A 7 -10.79 -9.13 -3.88
CA GLU A 7 -11.02 -10.59 -3.93
C GLU A 7 -10.54 -11.29 -2.65
N MET A 8 -9.39 -10.90 -2.11
CA MET A 8 -8.91 -11.45 -0.84
C MET A 8 -9.92 -11.20 0.30
N PHE A 9 -10.56 -10.02 0.35
CA PHE A 9 -11.62 -9.75 1.33
C PHE A 9 -12.86 -10.59 1.09
N VAL A 10 -13.22 -10.82 -0.17
CA VAL A 10 -14.32 -11.73 -0.54
C VAL A 10 -14.01 -13.18 -0.14
N GLU A 11 -12.77 -13.65 -0.32
CA GLU A 11 -12.35 -15.00 0.08
C GLU A 11 -12.47 -15.21 1.59
N TYR A 12 -12.14 -14.21 2.41
CA TYR A 12 -12.24 -14.31 3.88
C TYR A 12 -13.65 -14.08 4.44
N PHE A 13 -14.41 -13.15 3.86
CA PHE A 13 -15.65 -12.63 4.46
C PHE A 13 -16.91 -12.85 3.61
N GLY A 14 -16.77 -13.40 2.40
CA GLY A 14 -17.86 -13.65 1.45
C GLY A 14 -18.19 -12.47 0.54
N GLU A 15 -18.96 -12.73 -0.52
CA GLU A 15 -19.22 -11.77 -1.61
C GLU A 15 -19.92 -10.47 -1.16
N GLY A 16 -20.66 -10.51 -0.06
CA GLY A 16 -21.38 -9.35 0.49
C GLY A 16 -20.50 -8.16 0.88
N VAL A 17 -19.19 -8.36 1.08
CA VAL A 17 -18.26 -7.27 1.45
C VAL A 17 -17.75 -6.47 0.26
N ARG A 18 -17.87 -6.99 -0.98
CA ARG A 18 -17.37 -6.32 -2.19
C ARG A 18 -17.83 -4.87 -2.34
N PRO A 19 -19.13 -4.53 -2.21
CA PRO A 19 -19.58 -3.14 -2.37
C PRO A 19 -19.09 -2.19 -1.25
N PHE A 20 -18.58 -2.72 -0.14
CA PHE A 20 -18.12 -1.94 1.01
C PHE A 20 -16.59 -1.94 1.17
N THR A 21 -15.88 -2.73 0.37
CA THR A 21 -14.42 -2.82 0.44
C THR A 21 -13.79 -1.65 -0.29
N MET A 22 -13.09 -0.78 0.45
CA MET A 22 -12.34 0.35 -0.09
C MET A 22 -10.84 0.06 -0.10
N VAL A 23 -10.19 0.28 -1.24
CA VAL A 23 -8.74 0.18 -1.38
C VAL A 23 -8.18 1.55 -1.71
N LEU A 24 -7.40 2.11 -0.79
CA LEU A 24 -6.72 3.40 -0.98
C LEU A 24 -5.33 3.16 -1.56
N VAL A 25 -5.00 3.85 -2.65
CA VAL A 25 -3.67 3.84 -3.28
C VAL A 25 -3.20 5.27 -3.35
N GLU A 26 -2.10 5.58 -2.67
CA GLU A 26 -1.50 6.92 -2.67
C GLU A 26 -0.03 6.84 -3.11
N GLU A 27 0.43 7.91 -3.77
CA GLU A 27 1.84 8.13 -4.03
C GLU A 27 2.45 8.90 -2.85
N VAL A 28 3.43 8.28 -2.20
CA VAL A 28 4.14 8.86 -1.06
C VAL A 28 5.50 9.35 -1.53
N ALA A 29 5.84 10.60 -1.18
CA ALA A 29 7.17 11.13 -1.43
C ALA A 29 8.25 10.33 -0.68
N ASP A 30 9.49 10.33 -1.18
CA ASP A 30 10.60 9.67 -0.48
C ASP A 30 10.79 10.28 0.91
N GLY A 31 10.75 9.43 1.94
CA GLY A 31 10.76 9.87 3.34
C GLY A 31 9.41 10.35 3.89
N GLY A 32 8.32 10.25 3.13
CA GLY A 32 6.99 10.70 3.56
C GLY A 32 6.32 9.83 4.62
N TRP A 33 6.82 8.62 4.86
CA TRP A 33 6.29 7.68 5.85
C TRP A 33 7.35 7.28 6.89
N GLY A 34 6.89 6.94 8.10
CA GLY A 34 7.71 6.38 9.16
C GLY A 34 7.19 5.01 9.62
N ARG A 35 8.10 4.09 9.97
CA ARG A 35 7.77 2.78 10.54
C ARG A 35 8.82 2.42 11.59
N ALA A 36 8.38 2.00 12.76
CA ALA A 36 9.26 1.53 13.83
C ALA A 36 10.37 2.53 14.19
N ASP A 37 9.98 3.78 14.47
CA ASP A 37 10.88 4.90 14.82
C ASP A 37 11.88 5.32 13.72
N GLU A 38 11.63 4.91 12.47
CA GLU A 38 12.49 5.27 11.35
C GLU A 38 11.71 5.80 10.15
N THR A 39 12.28 6.81 9.50
CA THR A 39 11.83 7.25 8.18
C THR A 39 12.04 6.16 7.14
N LEU A 40 10.99 5.82 6.40
CA LEU A 40 11.05 4.92 5.26
C LEU A 40 11.49 5.69 4.02
N THR A 41 12.65 5.32 3.47
CA THR A 41 13.18 5.95 2.25
C THR A 41 13.40 4.93 1.14
N LEU A 42 13.43 5.39 -0.11
CA LEU A 42 13.78 4.59 -1.29
C LEU A 42 15.15 3.94 -1.10
N ALA A 43 16.12 4.68 -0.54
CA ALA A 43 17.45 4.16 -0.25
C ALA A 43 17.43 2.97 0.72
N LYS A 44 16.62 3.02 1.78
CA LYS A 44 16.45 1.88 2.72
C LYS A 44 15.77 0.68 2.07
N MET A 45 14.98 0.90 1.02
CA MET A 45 14.36 -0.15 0.21
C MET A 45 15.26 -0.66 -0.93
N GLY A 46 16.51 -0.17 -1.04
CA GLY A 46 17.44 -0.56 -2.10
C GLY A 46 17.08 0.01 -3.48
N LEU A 47 16.25 1.06 -3.51
CA LEU A 47 15.82 1.74 -4.73
C LEU A 47 16.56 3.08 -4.88
N PRO A 48 16.89 3.49 -6.12
CA PRO A 48 17.47 4.81 -6.35
C PRO A 48 16.47 5.89 -5.95
N ALA A 49 16.98 7.01 -5.41
CA ALA A 49 16.16 8.20 -5.19
C ALA A 49 15.58 8.67 -6.53
N LYS A 50 14.29 9.03 -6.57
CA LYS A 50 13.70 9.65 -7.77
C LYS A 50 14.37 11.02 -7.99
N GLY A 51 15.32 11.10 -8.93
CA GLY A 51 15.93 12.38 -9.35
C GLY A 51 17.46 12.45 -9.46
N GLN A 52 18.15 11.36 -9.83
CA GLN A 52 19.51 11.42 -10.37
C GLN A 52 19.54 10.87 -11.80
#